data_AF-A0A8T5MAR1-F1
#
_entry.id   AF-A0A8T5MAR1-F1
#
_cell.length_a   1.000
_cell.length_b   1.000
_cell.length_c   1.000
_cell.angle_alpha   90.00
_cell.angle_beta   90.00
_cell.angle_gamma   90.00
#
_symmetry.space_group_name_H-M   'P 1'
#
loop_
_entity.id
_entity.type
_entity.pdbx_description
1 polymer ?
#
loop_
_entity_poly.entity_id
_entity_poly.type
_entity_poly.pdbx_seq_one_letter_code
_entity_poly.pdbx_strand_id
1 'polypeptide(L)'
;MANYDVVGNIVIVKFSWDEKLKDKKRWAEKFLKEHKQIRTILEKSEKFSRRLRTQSTKFIAGEKTKEVLYKENGCLFRFNVDTCYFSPRLSSERKELASKVRKGEKVLVMFGGVAPFAIVIGKLSRAGKIVSVEL
;
A
#
# COMPACT_ATOMS: atom_id res chain seq x y z
N MET A 1 -7.06 13.28 16.83
CA MET A 1 -7.34 12.82 15.45
C MET A 1 -6.61 11.51 15.23
N ALA A 2 -7.31 10.45 14.80
CA ALA A 2 -6.66 9.18 14.49
C ALA A 2 -5.72 9.36 13.28
N ASN A 3 -4.47 8.90 13.41
CA ASN A 3 -3.51 8.88 12.31
C ASN A 3 -3.83 7.67 11.43
N TYR A 4 -4.16 7.89 10.16
CA TYR A 4 -4.53 6.85 9.21
C TYR A 4 -3.71 6.93 7.92
N ASP A 5 -3.47 5.77 7.32
CA ASP A 5 -2.83 5.62 6.01
C ASP A 5 -3.88 5.11 5.02
N VAL A 6 -4.04 5.82 3.90
CA VAL A 6 -4.91 5.38 2.79
C VAL A 6 -4.08 4.57 1.80
N VAL A 7 -4.44 3.32 1.60
CA VAL A 7 -3.78 2.39 0.68
C VAL A 7 -4.83 1.85 -0.30
N GLY A 8 -5.08 2.63 -1.36
CA GLY A 8 -6.03 2.25 -2.40
C GLY A 8 -7.47 2.25 -1.88
N ASN A 9 -8.14 1.11 -1.99
CA ASN A 9 -9.47 0.86 -1.45
C ASN A 9 -9.49 0.56 0.07
N ILE A 10 -8.35 0.53 0.75
CA ILE A 10 -8.24 0.21 2.18
C ILE A 10 -7.71 1.42 2.97
N VAL A 11 -8.26 1.65 4.15
CA VAL A 11 -7.70 2.59 5.14
C VAL A 11 -7.21 1.82 6.36
N ILE A 12 -5.99 2.12 6.80
CA ILE A 12 -5.37 1.55 8.00
C ILE A 12 -5.27 2.63 9.05
N VAL A 13 -5.88 2.40 10.20
CA VAL A 13 -6.00 3.39 11.28
C VAL A 13 -5.19 2.95 12.49
N LYS A 14 -4.61 3.92 13.18
CA LYS A 14 -4.05 3.73 14.52
C LYS A 14 -4.98 4.40 15.52
N PHE A 15 -5.80 3.61 16.19
CA PHE A 15 -6.61 4.08 17.31
C PHE A 15 -5.80 4.09 18.60
N SER A 16 -6.19 4.94 19.55
CA SER A 16 -5.62 4.89 20.90
C SER A 16 -6.05 3.61 21.61
N TRP A 17 -5.25 3.20 22.60
CA TRP A 17 -5.45 1.93 23.32
C TRP A 17 -6.74 1.92 24.17
N ASP A 18 -7.21 3.09 24.59
CA ASP A 18 -8.38 3.33 25.43
C ASP A 18 -9.69 3.48 24.63
N GLU A 19 -9.62 3.56 23.30
CA GLU A 19 -10.81 3.71 22.47
C GLU A 19 -11.68 2.44 22.46
N LYS A 20 -12.97 2.62 22.78
CA LYS A 20 -13.93 1.51 22.78
C LYS A 20 -14.25 1.06 21.35
N LEU A 21 -14.43 -0.25 21.17
CA LEU A 21 -14.78 -0.84 19.87
C LEU A 21 -16.02 -0.21 19.22
N LYS A 22 -17.02 0.18 20.02
CA LYS A 22 -18.23 0.86 19.54
C LYS A 22 -17.92 2.21 18.89
N ASP A 23 -17.02 2.98 19.48
CA ASP A 23 -16.62 4.29 18.96
C ASP A 23 -15.75 4.14 17.70
N LYS A 24 -14.83 3.16 17.68
CA LYS A 24 -14.04 2.79 16.49
C LYS A 24 -14.94 2.45 15.30
N LYS A 25 -15.95 1.60 15.51
CA LYS A 25 -16.92 1.22 14.46
C LYS A 25 -17.76 2.41 14.00
N ARG A 26 -18.27 3.23 14.92
CA ARG A 26 -19.05 4.43 14.59
C ARG A 26 -18.26 5.39 13.71
N TRP A 27 -17.00 5.63 14.05
CA TRP A 27 -16.10 6.45 13.22
C TRP A 27 -15.86 5.81 11.85
N ALA A 28 -15.58 4.50 11.80
CA ALA A 28 -15.30 3.78 10.56
C ALA A 28 -16.49 3.76 9.59
N GLU A 29 -17.71 3.52 10.09
CA GLU A 29 -18.92 3.58 9.28
C GLU A 29 -19.18 4.98 8.72
N LYS A 30 -18.93 6.03 9.51
CA LYS A 30 -19.02 7.41 9.04
C LYS A 30 -17.99 7.68 7.93
N PHE A 31 -16.75 7.25 8.14
CA PHE A 31 -15.67 7.41 7.15
C PHE A 31 -15.99 6.73 5.82
N LEU A 32 -16.51 5.50 5.83
CA LEU A 32 -16.94 4.78 4.62
C LEU A 32 -18.08 5.50 3.88
N LYS A 33 -18.99 6.16 4.62
CA LYS A 33 -20.07 6.94 4.01
C LYS A 33 -19.54 8.17 3.27
N GLU A 34 -18.53 8.83 3.83
CA GLU A 34 -17.90 10.04 3.29
C GLU A 34 -16.93 9.72 2.13
N HIS A 35 -16.26 8.57 2.15
CA HIS A 35 -15.23 8.19 1.18
C HIS A 35 -15.62 6.95 0.38
N LYS A 36 -16.40 7.13 -0.69
CA LYS A 36 -16.96 6.03 -1.51
C LYS A 36 -15.92 5.13 -2.19
N GLN A 37 -14.70 5.62 -2.38
CA GLN A 37 -13.59 4.85 -2.94
C GLN A 37 -12.99 3.84 -1.94
N ILE A 38 -13.21 4.05 -0.65
CA ILE A 38 -12.74 3.17 0.42
C ILE A 38 -13.79 2.11 0.68
N ARG A 39 -13.36 0.86 0.66
CA ARG A 39 -14.22 -0.30 0.86
C ARG A 39 -14.00 -0.97 2.20
N THR A 40 -12.78 -0.86 2.75
CA THR A 40 -12.40 -1.55 3.99
C THR A 40 -11.64 -0.63 4.92
N ILE A 41 -11.98 -0.68 6.21
CA ILE A 41 -11.23 -0.03 7.28
C ILE A 41 -10.63 -1.09 8.19
N LEU A 42 -9.32 -0.98 8.38
CA LEU A 42 -8.52 -1.85 9.22
C LEU A 42 -7.86 -1.05 10.34
N GLU A 43 -7.67 -1.68 11.49
CA GLU A 43 -6.85 -1.18 12.59
C GLU A 43 -5.48 -1.86 12.55
N LYS A 44 -4.41 -1.06 12.66
CA LYS A 44 -3.05 -1.59 12.76
C LYS A 44 -2.86 -2.25 14.13
N SER A 45 -2.57 -3.55 14.15
CA SER A 45 -2.39 -4.29 15.42
C SER A 45 -0.94 -4.30 15.90
N GLU A 46 0.03 -4.32 14.98
CA GLU A 46 1.46 -4.38 15.31
C GLU A 46 2.29 -3.46 14.40
N LYS A 47 3.48 -3.06 14.88
CA LYS A 47 4.50 -2.43 14.01
C LYS A 47 4.98 -3.45 12.97
N PHE A 48 5.58 -2.96 11.88
CA PHE A 48 6.24 -3.84 10.91
C PHE A 48 7.27 -4.70 11.63
N SER A 49 7.15 -6.01 11.47
CA SER A 49 7.98 -6.99 12.16
C SER A 49 8.48 -8.06 11.18
N ARG A 50 9.44 -8.87 11.64
CA ARG A 50 10.00 -10.03 10.92
C ARG A 50 10.80 -9.66 9.66
N ARG A 51 11.43 -10.68 9.07
CA ARG A 51 12.34 -10.56 7.90
C ARG A 51 11.68 -9.90 6.69
N LEU A 52 10.39 -10.15 6.48
CA LEU A 52 9.61 -9.66 5.33
C LEU A 52 8.97 -8.28 5.55
N ARG A 53 9.22 -7.64 6.70
CA ARG A 53 8.62 -6.33 7.07
C ARG A 53 7.11 -6.29 6.84
N THR A 54 6.41 -7.33 7.29
CA THR A 54 4.95 -7.41 7.25
C THR A 54 4.34 -6.69 8.44
N GLN A 55 3.14 -6.15 8.28
CA GLN A 55 2.32 -5.66 9.40
C GLN A 55 1.13 -6.60 9.61
N SER A 56 0.50 -6.52 10.77
CA SER A 56 -0.76 -7.20 11.03
C SER A 56 -1.87 -6.19 11.23
N THR A 57 -3.05 -6.52 10.71
CA THR A 57 -4.23 -5.67 10.78
C THR A 57 -5.47 -6.42 11.26
N LYS A 58 -6.34 -5.70 11.97
CA LYS A 58 -7.64 -6.16 12.44
C LYS A 58 -8.75 -5.45 11.66
N PHE A 59 -9.77 -6.19 11.25
CA PHE A 59 -10.91 -5.62 10.54
C PHE A 59 -11.79 -4.78 11.48
N ILE A 60 -12.23 -3.60 11.00
CA ILE A 60 -13.12 -2.71 11.75
C ILE A 60 -14.49 -2.56 11.07
N ALA A 61 -14.52 -2.20 9.78
CA ALA A 61 -15.76 -1.97 9.03
C ALA A 61 -15.58 -2.09 7.52
N GLY A 62 -16.69 -2.26 6.79
CA GLY A 62 -16.74 -2.34 5.33
C GLY A 62 -16.72 -3.76 4.79
N GLU A 63 -16.18 -3.93 3.59
CA GLU A 63 -15.96 -5.24 2.97
C GLU A 63 -14.88 -6.02 3.75
N LYS A 64 -15.13 -7.29 4.07
CA LYS A 64 -14.18 -8.10 4.85
C LYS A 64 -13.05 -8.64 3.96
N THR A 65 -12.14 -7.77 3.54
CA THR A 65 -10.99 -8.12 2.72
C THR A 65 -9.69 -7.49 3.25
N LYS A 66 -8.56 -8.10 2.90
CA LYS A 66 -7.21 -7.54 3.10
C LYS A 66 -6.51 -7.27 1.76
N GLU A 67 -7.22 -7.48 0.65
CA GLU A 67 -6.74 -7.25 -0.69
C GLU A 67 -6.88 -5.77 -1.06
N VAL A 68 -5.73 -5.13 -1.26
CA VAL A 68 -5.58 -3.77 -1.71
C VAL A 68 -5.65 -3.71 -3.23
N LEU A 69 -6.39 -2.74 -3.75
CA LEU A 69 -6.36 -2.25 -5.12
C LEU A 69 -5.84 -0.81 -5.09
N TYR A 70 -4.60 -0.62 -5.49
CA TYR A 70 -3.92 0.69 -5.44
C TYR A 70 -3.52 1.14 -6.84
N LYS A 71 -3.69 2.45 -7.10
CA LYS A 71 -3.32 3.07 -8.38
C LYS A 71 -2.30 4.17 -8.14
N GLU A 72 -1.25 4.19 -8.95
CA GLU A 72 -0.29 5.30 -9.02
C GLU A 72 0.43 5.29 -10.36
N ASN A 73 0.93 6.44 -10.82
CA ASN A 73 1.85 6.51 -11.97
C ASN A 73 1.35 5.74 -13.22
N GLY A 74 0.04 5.68 -13.44
CA GLY A 74 -0.58 4.93 -14.53
C GLY A 74 -0.51 3.39 -14.41
N CYS A 75 -0.21 2.89 -13.21
CA CYS A 75 -0.07 1.48 -12.85
C CYS A 75 -1.15 1.06 -11.84
N LEU A 76 -1.49 -0.23 -11.84
CA LEU A 76 -2.44 -0.87 -10.94
C LEU A 76 -1.72 -1.97 -10.14
N PHE A 77 -1.90 -1.95 -8.83
CA PHE A 77 -1.31 -2.92 -7.90
C PHE A 77 -2.40 -3.64 -7.15
N ARG A 78 -2.27 -4.96 -7.04
CA ARG A 78 -3.14 -5.83 -6.25
C ARG A 78 -2.31 -6.69 -5.32
N PHE A 79 -2.53 -6.56 -4.01
CA PHE A 79 -1.74 -7.28 -3.00
C PHE A 79 -2.48 -7.38 -1.67
N ASN A 80 -2.04 -8.28 -0.79
CA ASN A 80 -2.56 -8.37 0.56
C ASN A 80 -1.72 -7.52 1.52
N VAL A 81 -2.41 -6.65 2.27
CA VAL A 81 -1.79 -5.63 3.15
C VAL A 81 -1.04 -6.20 4.35
N ASP A 82 -1.32 -7.45 4.73
CA ASP A 82 -0.66 -8.11 5.86
C ASP A 82 0.52 -8.97 5.42
N THR A 83 0.52 -9.48 4.19
CA THR A 83 1.58 -10.36 3.69
C THR A 83 2.64 -9.62 2.88
N CYS A 84 2.36 -8.38 2.47
CA CYS A 84 3.26 -7.60 1.62
C CYS A 84 3.52 -6.22 2.23
N TYR A 85 4.78 -5.78 2.19
CA TYR A 85 5.12 -4.40 2.47
C TYR A 85 4.76 -3.52 1.27
N PHE A 86 4.06 -2.41 1.53
CA PHE A 86 3.79 -1.38 0.54
C PHE A 86 3.69 0.00 1.19
N SER A 87 4.23 1.03 0.54
CA SER A 87 4.10 2.42 0.96
C SER A 87 3.61 3.29 -0.21
N PRO A 88 2.38 3.85 -0.12
CA PRO A 88 1.88 4.86 -1.05
C PRO A 88 2.74 6.12 -1.08
N ARG A 89 3.45 6.42 0.02
CA ARG A 89 4.26 7.64 0.17
C ARG A 89 5.46 7.66 -0.76
N LEU A 90 5.91 6.50 -1.23
CA LEU A 90 7.04 6.35 -2.15
C LEU A 90 6.65 6.53 -3.64
N SER A 91 5.42 6.98 -3.91
CA SER A 91 4.91 7.11 -5.28
C SER A 91 5.71 8.09 -6.14
N SER A 92 6.11 9.22 -5.54
CA SER A 92 6.87 10.27 -6.20
C SER A 92 8.30 9.81 -6.51
N GLU A 93 8.94 9.14 -5.57
CA GLU A 93 10.29 8.60 -5.70
C GLU A 93 10.36 7.52 -6.78
N ARG A 94 9.33 6.67 -6.88
CA ARG A 94 9.21 5.70 -7.99
C ARG A 94 9.13 6.39 -9.34
N LYS A 95 8.35 7.46 -9.45
CA LYS A 95 8.23 8.25 -10.68
C LYS A 95 9.53 8.96 -11.03
N GLU A 96 10.20 9.55 -10.04
CA GLU A 96 11.48 10.24 -10.21
C GLU A 96 12.58 9.27 -10.64
N LEU A 97 12.67 8.08 -10.04
CA LEU A 97 13.65 7.09 -10.46
C LEU A 97 13.38 6.59 -11.87
N ALA A 98 12.11 6.38 -12.24
CA ALA A 98 11.75 5.99 -13.59
C ALA A 98 12.14 7.03 -14.67
N SER A 99 12.10 8.33 -14.36
CA SER A 99 12.49 9.37 -15.33
C SER A 99 14.00 9.45 -15.56
N LYS A 100 14.81 8.93 -14.63
CA LYS A 100 16.27 8.89 -14.74
C LYS A 100 16.77 7.70 -15.57
N VAL A 101 15.94 6.69 -15.83
CA VAL A 101 16.31 5.50 -16.59
C VAL A 101 16.40 5.82 -18.08
N ARG A 102 17.57 5.58 -18.67
CA ARG A 102 17.83 5.85 -20.09
C ARG A 102 17.36 4.72 -20.98
N LYS A 103 17.15 5.04 -22.26
CA LYS A 103 16.75 4.07 -23.28
C LYS A 103 17.75 2.91 -23.34
N GLY A 104 17.26 1.67 -23.26
CA GLY A 104 18.07 0.47 -23.38
C GLY A 104 18.80 0.04 -22.10
N GLU A 105 18.70 0.79 -21.00
CA GLU A 105 19.33 0.41 -19.73
C GLU A 105 18.78 -0.91 -19.18
N LYS A 106 19.65 -1.65 -18.49
CA LYS A 106 19.29 -2.86 -17.75
C LYS A 106 19.20 -2.50 -16.27
N VAL A 107 18.01 -2.64 -15.69
CA VAL A 107 17.73 -2.25 -14.30
C VAL A 107 17.54 -3.50 -13.45
N LEU A 108 18.23 -3.54 -12.31
CA LEU A 108 17.99 -4.53 -11.25
C LEU A 108 17.32 -3.83 -10.06
N VAL A 109 16.13 -4.30 -9.69
CA VAL A 109 15.42 -3.89 -8.47
C VAL A 109 15.55 -5.01 -7.45
N MET A 110 16.38 -4.76 -6.44
CA MET A 110 16.49 -5.65 -5.28
C MET A 110 15.40 -5.31 -4.27
N PHE A 111 14.90 -6.33 -3.55
CA PHE A 111 13.83 -6.18 -2.55
C PHE A 111 12.55 -5.59 -3.16
N GLY A 112 12.12 -6.20 -4.26
CA GLY A 112 11.06 -5.67 -5.10
C GLY A 112 9.68 -5.65 -4.43
N GLY A 113 9.43 -6.45 -3.40
CA GLY A 113 8.10 -6.63 -2.81
C GLY A 113 7.07 -6.96 -3.89
N VAL A 114 5.98 -6.19 -3.95
CA VAL A 114 4.95 -6.27 -5.01
C VAL A 114 5.37 -5.57 -6.32
N ALA A 115 6.67 -5.44 -6.53
CA ALA A 115 7.35 -4.85 -7.69
C ALA A 115 6.96 -3.41 -8.07
N PRO A 116 6.67 -2.46 -7.15
CA PRO A 116 6.18 -1.15 -7.56
C PRO A 116 7.24 -0.33 -8.28
N PHE A 117 8.52 -0.42 -7.90
CA PHE A 117 9.60 0.22 -8.65
C PHE A 117 9.73 -0.35 -10.07
N ALA A 118 9.84 -1.68 -10.20
CA ALA A 118 10.03 -2.31 -11.50
C ALA A 118 8.86 -2.04 -12.46
N ILE A 119 7.63 -2.11 -11.97
CA ILE A 119 6.42 -1.85 -12.76
C ILE A 119 6.36 -0.37 -13.19
N VAL A 120 6.62 0.57 -12.28
CA VAL A 120 6.61 2.01 -12.62
C VAL A 120 7.73 2.36 -13.61
N ILE A 121 8.93 1.80 -13.43
CA ILE A 121 10.04 1.98 -14.38
C ILE A 121 9.66 1.41 -15.75
N GLY A 122 9.07 0.21 -15.80
CA GLY A 122 8.62 -0.40 -17.05
C GLY A 122 7.51 0.40 -17.74
N LYS A 123 6.66 1.08 -16.97
CA LYS A 123 5.58 1.93 -17.50
C LYS A 123 6.08 3.27 -18.04
N LEU A 124 7.03 3.90 -17.37
CA LEU A 124 7.39 5.31 -17.61
C LEU A 124 8.74 5.51 -18.32
N SER A 125 9.56 4.47 -18.44
CA SER A 125 10.88 4.55 -19.10
C SER A 125 10.94 3.73 -20.39
N ARG A 126 12.09 3.78 -21.06
CA ARG A 126 12.42 2.93 -22.21
C ARG A 126 13.55 1.93 -21.88
N ALA A 127 13.56 1.41 -20.66
CA ALA A 127 14.52 0.40 -20.22
C ALA A 127 14.51 -0.81 -21.17
N GLY A 128 15.70 -1.36 -21.45
CA GLY A 128 15.82 -2.55 -22.31
C GLY A 128 15.48 -3.84 -21.57
N LYS A 129 15.78 -3.90 -20.27
CA LYS A 129 15.44 -5.04 -19.40
C LYS A 129 15.29 -4.57 -17.96
N ILE A 130 14.29 -5.09 -17.26
CA ILE A 130 14.08 -4.86 -15.83
C ILE A 130 13.96 -6.21 -15.15
N VAL A 131 14.75 -6.43 -14.10
CA VAL A 131 14.69 -7.63 -13.26
C VAL A 131 14.35 -7.17 -11.85
N SER A 132 13.31 -7.75 -11.26
CA SER A 132 12.90 -7.51 -9.88
C SER A 132 13.05 -8.79 -9.09
N VAL A 133 13.71 -8.72 -7.93
CA VAL A 133 13.96 -9.87 -7.06
C VAL A 133 13.31 -9.64 -5.70
N GLU A 134 12.55 -10.63 -5.24
CA GLU A 134 11.92 -10.69 -3.91
C GLU A 134 12.07 -12.11 -3.35
N LEU A 135 12.10 -12.25 -2.02
CA LEU A 135 12.34 -13.52 -1.30
C LEU A 135 11.08 -14.36 -1.08
#